data_AF-A0A8S2T225-F1
#
_entry.id   AF-A0A8S2T225-F1
#
_cell.length_a   1.000
_cell.length_b   1.000
_cell.length_c   1.000
_cell.angle_alpha   90.00
_cell.angle_beta   90.00
_cell.angle_gamma   90.00
#
_symmetry.space_group_name_H-M   'P 1'
#
loop_
_entity.id
_entity.type
_entity.pdbx_description
1 polymer ?
#
loop_
_entity_poly.entity_id
_entity_poly.type
_entity_poly.pdbx_seq_one_letter_code
_entity_poly.pdbx_strand_id
1 'polypeptide(L)' 'MKTTVLIIFIILLSMDCSNQLRSSVGTSSVTFVFDVTGSMHDDLLQVIQGATHIYNATLRRENSIYDYILIPFADPG' A
#
# COMPACT_ATOMS: atom_id res chain seq x y z
N MET A 1 14.27 34.84 27.21
CA MET A 1 15.02 34.24 26.08
C MET A 1 15.15 32.73 26.19
N LYS A 2 15.68 32.17 27.28
CA LYS A 2 15.93 30.71 27.44
C LYS A 2 14.67 29.84 27.28
N THR A 3 13.57 30.26 27.89
CA THR A 3 12.26 29.58 27.82
C THR A 3 11.63 29.63 26.43
N THR A 4 11.74 30.76 25.74
CA THR A 4 11.22 30.92 24.37
C THR A 4 11.93 30.02 23.38
N VAL A 5 13.26 29.88 23.51
CA VAL A 5 14.08 29.00 22.66
C VAL A 5 13.70 27.54 22.88
N LEU A 6 13.48 27.13 24.14
CA LEU A 6 13.04 25.77 24.47
C LEU A 6 11.68 25.44 23.86
N ILE A 7 10.72 26.38 23.91
CA ILE A 7 9.39 26.21 23.32
C ILE A 7 9.47 26.05 21.80
N ILE A 8 10.25 26.89 21.12
CA ILE A 8 10.46 26.80 19.66
C ILE A 8 11.08 25.44 19.29
N PHE A 9 12.07 24.98 20.07
CA PHE A 9 12.70 23.68 19.85
C PHE A 9 11.72 22.51 20.01
N ILE A 10 10.86 22.55 21.03
CA ILE A 10 9.80 21.54 21.23
C ILE A 10 8.79 21.55 20.08
N ILE A 11 8.41 22.73 19.58
CA ILE A 11 7.47 22.86 18.45
C ILE A 11 8.09 22.27 17.18
N LEU A 12 9.36 22.59 16.89
CA LEU A 12 10.07 22.06 15.72
C LEU A 12 10.21 20.53 15.78
N LEU A 13 10.56 19.98 16.95
CA LEU A 13 10.61 18.53 17.16
C LEU A 13 9.22 17.85 16.98
N SER A 14 8.15 18.51 17.38
CA SER A 14 6.78 17.99 17.27
C SER A 14 6.28 17.98 15.82
N MET A 15 6.69 18.97 15.01
CA MET A 15 6.34 19.06 13.60
C MET A 15 7.04 17.97 12.77
N ASP A 16 8.30 17.66 13.07
CA ASP A 16 9.06 16.60 12.40
C ASP A 16 8.44 15.21 12.66
N CYS A 17 8.10 14.94 13.92
CA CYS A 17 7.43 13.70 14.33
C CYS A 17 6.07 13.50 13.63
N SER A 18 5.30 14.59 13.48
CA SER A 18 4.00 14.56 12.78
C SER A 18 4.13 14.32 11.27
N ASN A 19 5.18 14.85 10.65
CA ASN A 19 5.43 14.67 9.22
C ASN A 19 5.90 13.25 8.89
N GLN A 20 6.74 12.66 9.73
CA GLN A 20 7.14 11.25 9.64
C GLN A 20 5.92 10.33 9.71
N LEU A 21 5.01 10.55 10.67
CA LEU A 21 3.80 9.73 10.81
C LEU A 21 2.85 9.84 9.61
N ARG A 22 2.72 11.02 8.97
CA ARG A 22 1.94 11.17 7.73
C ARG A 22 2.59 10.50 6.52
N SER A 23 3.91 10.38 6.50
CA SER A 23 4.65 9.78 5.39
C SER A 23 4.69 8.26 5.44
N SER A 24 4.56 7.63 6.61
CA SER A 24 4.78 6.20 6.81
C SER A 24 3.51 5.37 7.06
N VAL A 25 2.34 6.00 7.14
CA VAL A 25 1.07 5.24 7.16
C VAL A 25 0.77 4.84 5.73
N GLY A 26 1.04 3.58 5.40
CA GLY A 26 0.65 3.04 4.12
C GLY A 26 -0.84 3.20 3.90
N THR A 27 -1.22 4.03 2.94
CA THR A 27 -2.60 4.51 2.80
C THR A 27 -3.53 3.46 2.22
N SER A 28 -3.01 2.42 1.58
CA SER A 28 -3.81 1.30 1.05
C SER A 28 -2.99 0.02 0.83
N SER A 29 -3.67 -1.12 0.93
CA SER A 29 -3.15 -2.44 0.55
C SER A 29 -4.10 -3.04 -0.49
N VAL A 30 -3.56 -3.75 -1.48
CA VAL A 30 -4.34 -4.42 -2.51
C VAL A 30 -4.15 -5.93 -2.43
N THR A 31 -5.26 -6.64 -2.31
CA THR A 31 -5.29 -8.10 -2.29
C THR A 31 -5.95 -8.61 -3.55
N PHE A 32 -5.25 -9.50 -4.25
CA PHE A 32 -5.76 -10.26 -5.37
C PHE A 32 -6.08 -11.69 -4.91
N VAL A 33 -7.34 -12.10 -5.04
CA VAL A 33 -7.79 -13.46 -4.74
C VAL A 33 -8.17 -14.11 -6.05
N PHE A 34 -7.50 -15.21 -6.41
CA PHE A 34 -7.73 -15.90 -7.67
C PHE A 34 -8.20 -17.32 -7.44
N ASP A 35 -9.27 -17.70 -8.13
CA ASP A 35 -9.66 -19.10 -8.20
C ASP A 35 -8.62 -19.89 -9.03
N VAL A 36 -8.10 -20.97 -8.46
CA VAL A 36 -7.14 -21.87 -9.12
C VAL A 36 -7.80 -23.17 -9.62
N THR A 37 -9.13 -23.24 -9.64
CA THR A 37 -9.84 -24.38 -10.25
C THR A 37 -9.52 -24.52 -11.73
N GLY A 38 -9.53 -25.76 -12.24
CA GLY A 38 -9.07 -26.09 -13.60
C GLY A 38 -9.81 -25.38 -14.74
N SER A 39 -11.03 -24.88 -14.51
CA SER A 39 -11.78 -24.08 -15.49
C SER A 39 -11.24 -22.66 -15.66
N MET A 40 -10.50 -22.13 -14.69
CA MET A 40 -9.96 -20.77 -14.71
C MET A 40 -8.49 -20.74 -15.21
N HIS A 41 -7.95 -21.89 -15.64
CA HIS A 41 -6.53 -22.00 -16.03
C HIS A 41 -6.16 -21.08 -17.20
N ASP A 42 -7.02 -20.99 -18.20
CA ASP A 42 -6.80 -20.14 -19.38
C ASP A 42 -6.94 -18.64 -19.05
N ASP A 43 -7.75 -18.33 -18.03
CA ASP A 43 -8.00 -16.97 -17.55
C ASP A 43 -6.88 -16.47 -16.61
N LEU A 44 -6.07 -17.38 -16.04
CA LEU A 44 -4.98 -17.03 -15.12
C LEU A 44 -3.96 -16.08 -15.76
N LEU A 45 -3.65 -16.27 -17.05
CA LEU A 45 -2.74 -15.39 -17.78
C LEU A 45 -3.31 -13.97 -17.92
N GLN A 46 -4.61 -13.85 -18.21
CA GLN A 46 -5.27 -12.55 -18.32
C GLN A 46 -5.33 -11.85 -16.96
N VAL A 47 -5.58 -12.62 -15.91
CA VAL A 47 -5.63 -12.12 -14.53
C VAL A 47 -4.29 -11.55 -14.08
N ILE A 48 -3.17 -12.24 -14.38
CA ILE A 48 -1.81 -11.74 -14.11
C ILE A 48 -1.54 -10.43 -14.87
N GLN A 49 -1.97 -10.36 -16.14
CA GLN A 49 -1.84 -9.13 -16.94
C GLN A 49 -2.68 -7.98 -16.35
N GLY A 50 -3.90 -8.26 -15.91
CA GLY A 50 -4.77 -7.29 -15.24
C GLY A 50 -4.17 -6.77 -13.92
N ALA A 51 -3.68 -7.66 -13.07
CA ALA A 51 -3.01 -7.30 -11.83
C ALA A 51 -1.76 -6.44 -12.07
N THR A 52 -0.96 -6.77 -13.09
CA THR A 52 0.21 -6.00 -13.51
C THR A 52 -0.17 -4.60 -13.99
N HIS A 53 -1.29 -4.47 -14.70
CA HIS A 53 -1.79 -3.18 -15.15
C HIS A 53 -2.24 -2.30 -13.96
N ILE A 54 -2.99 -2.88 -13.01
CA ILE A 54 -3.41 -2.20 -11.78
C ILE A 54 -2.20 -1.75 -10.97
N TYR A 55 -1.21 -2.63 -10.79
CA TYR A 55 0.04 -2.33 -10.10
C TYR A 55 0.76 -1.12 -10.72
N ASN A 56 0.98 -1.15 -12.03
CA ASN A 56 1.65 -0.06 -12.75
C ASN A 56 0.85 1.25 -12.74
N ALA A 57 -0.48 1.18 -12.85
CA ALA A 57 -1.34 2.35 -12.75
C ALA A 57 -1.26 2.99 -11.35
N THR A 58 -1.04 2.18 -10.32
CA THR A 58 -0.99 2.69 -8.94
C THR A 58 0.38 3.19 -8.54
N LEU A 59 1.47 2.60 -9.05
CA LEU A 59 2.82 3.15 -8.95
C LEU A 59 2.93 4.59 -9.50
N ARG A 60 2.16 4.89 -10.56
CA ARG A 60 2.09 6.25 -11.13
C ARG A 60 1.31 7.23 -10.24
N ARG A 61 0.56 6.74 -9.24
CA ARG A 61 -0.28 7.52 -8.35
C ARG A 61 0.40 7.65 -6.99
N GLU A 62 1.18 8.72 -6.80
CA GLU A 62 1.77 9.20 -5.54
C GLU A 62 1.82 8.19 -4.37
N ASN A 63 2.46 7.03 -4.56
CA ASN A 63 2.79 6.03 -3.53
C ASN A 63 1.66 5.62 -2.57
N SER A 64 0.42 5.52 -3.06
CA SER A 64 -0.73 5.25 -2.18
C SER A 64 -0.85 3.78 -1.74
N ILE A 65 -0.36 2.81 -2.53
CA ILE A 65 -0.36 1.40 -2.15
C ILE A 65 1.00 1.02 -1.59
N TYR A 66 1.00 0.50 -0.37
CA TYR A 66 2.20 0.05 0.33
C TYR A 66 2.44 -1.45 0.18
N ASP A 67 1.37 -2.26 0.21
CA ASP A 67 1.47 -3.72 0.26
C ASP A 67 0.55 -4.38 -0.76
N TYR A 68 1.05 -5.49 -1.33
CA TYR A 68 0.33 -6.32 -2.29
C TYR A 68 0.29 -7.77 -1.80
N ILE A 69 -0.91 -8.36 -1.79
CA ILE A 69 -1.12 -9.73 -1.35
C ILE A 69 -1.76 -10.53 -2.49
N LEU A 70 -1.20 -11.70 -2.77
CA LEU A 70 -1.72 -12.64 -3.76
C LEU A 70 -2.18 -13.92 -3.05
N ILE A 71 -3.46 -14.25 -3.18
CA ILE A 71 -4.07 -15.41 -2.50
C ILE A 71 -4.66 -16.34 -3.55
N PRO A 72 -4.09 -17.54 -3.77
CA PRO A 72 -4.78 -18.58 -4.51
C PRO A 72 -5.94 -19.12 -3.65
N PHE A 73 -7.12 -19.24 -4.24
CA PHE A 73 -8.31 -19.78 -3.63
C PHE A 73 -8.75 -21.01 -4.41
N ALA A 74 -9.08 -22.08 -3.69
CA ALA A 74 -9.79 -23.23 -4.22
C ALA A 74 -10.98 -23.48 -3.28
N ASP A 75 -12.18 -23.62 -3.83
CA ASP A 75 -13.36 -23.93 -3.04
C ASP A 75 -13.14 -25.26 -2.28
N PRO A 76 -13.26 -25.30 -0.94
CA PRO A 76 -13.00 -26.52 -0.17
C PRO A 76 -13.97 -27.68 -0.47
N GLY A 77 -15.12 -27.42 -1.09
CA GLY A 77 -16.14 -28.44 -1.41
C GLY A 77 -16.98 -28.88 -0.22
#